data_AF-A0A6L3VEX2-F1
#
_entry.id   AF-A0A6L3VEX2-F1
#
_cell.length_a   1.000
_cell.length_b   1.000
_cell.length_c   1.000
_cell.angle_alpha   90.00
_cell.angle_beta   90.00
_cell.angle_gamma   90.00
#
_symmetry.space_group_name_H-M   'P 1'
#
loop_
_entity.id
_entity.type
_entity.pdbx_description
1 polymer ?
#
loop_
_entity_poly.entity_id
_entity_poly.type
_entity_poly.pdbx_seq_one_letter_code
_entity_poly.pdbx_strand_id
1 'polypeptide(L)'
;RAAARRMAWLLGERVGGSVGVTVRGESRPGSRVDVVTTGVVLQRLQDDPGLDGVGTVILDECHERRLDADTALAFLLDVRAALRPDLRLVAASATADTGPWARLLGGGDGPVPVVETEAALHPVDVVWAPPPRPVPPPHGMRVDPALLAHAAATVRRALAERDGDVLCFLPGVGEIARVAGQLADVPAEVLQVHGQAPPAVQDAVLAPGAGRRVVLATSVAESSLTVPGVRIVVDAGLAREPRTDHARGLGALTTVRASRATAEQRAGRAGREAPGTVYRCWTQAEHDRLPARPRPEIELADLAGFALQAACWGDPDASGLALPDPPPAAAMDAARAVLHALGAVRDGRVTPRGRVLASVGLHPRLAR
;
A
#
# COMPACT_ATOMS: atom_id res chain seq x y z
N ARG A 1 11.11 -2.48 -5.63
CA ARG A 1 12.50 -3.01 -5.66
C ARG A 1 12.53 -4.54 -5.67
N ALA A 2 11.98 -5.22 -4.66
CA ALA A 2 11.96 -6.69 -4.60
C ALA A 2 11.35 -7.34 -5.85
N ALA A 3 10.24 -6.81 -6.37
CA ALA A 3 9.62 -7.27 -7.62
C ALA A 3 10.58 -7.23 -8.83
N ALA A 4 11.26 -6.11 -9.05
CA ALA A 4 12.24 -5.96 -10.13
C ALA A 4 13.39 -6.97 -10.03
N ARG A 5 13.93 -7.17 -8.81
CA ARG A 5 14.98 -8.17 -8.56
C ARG A 5 14.49 -9.58 -8.83
N ARG A 6 13.27 -9.92 -8.38
CA ARG A 6 12.67 -11.23 -8.62
C ARG A 6 12.46 -11.49 -10.11
N MET A 7 11.94 -10.52 -10.85
CA MET A 7 11.75 -10.61 -12.30
C MET A 7 13.08 -10.77 -13.04
N ALA A 8 14.10 -9.96 -12.72
CA ALA A 8 15.43 -10.11 -13.30
C ALA A 8 16.04 -11.49 -12.98
N TRP A 9 15.90 -11.97 -11.74
CA TRP A 9 16.37 -13.30 -11.33
C TRP A 9 15.68 -14.43 -12.11
N LEU A 10 14.36 -14.34 -12.31
CA LEU A 10 13.61 -15.32 -13.13
C LEU A 10 14.11 -15.38 -14.58
N LEU A 11 14.67 -14.28 -15.09
CA LEU A 11 15.27 -14.20 -16.42
C LEU A 11 16.75 -14.57 -16.45
N GLY A 12 17.37 -14.88 -15.31
CA GLY A 12 18.82 -15.10 -15.22
C GLY A 12 19.64 -13.81 -15.41
N GLU A 13 19.02 -12.64 -15.25
CA GLU A 13 19.62 -11.33 -15.46
C GLU A 13 19.84 -10.57 -14.15
N ARG A 14 20.57 -9.44 -14.23
CA ARG A 14 20.64 -8.44 -13.17
C ARG A 14 19.69 -7.28 -13.47
N VAL A 15 19.20 -6.64 -12.41
CA VAL A 15 18.42 -5.39 -12.54
C VAL A 15 19.22 -4.34 -13.30
N GLY A 16 18.59 -3.68 -14.27
CA GLY A 16 19.20 -2.74 -15.22
C GLY A 16 19.46 -3.33 -16.61
N GLY A 17 19.20 -4.63 -16.81
CA GLY A 17 19.14 -5.28 -18.13
C GLY A 17 17.79 -5.08 -18.80
N SER A 18 17.05 -6.17 -19.04
CA SER A 18 15.67 -6.10 -19.55
C SER A 18 14.69 -5.51 -18.52
N VAL A 19 14.93 -5.81 -17.24
CA VAL A 19 14.11 -5.36 -16.11
C VAL A 19 14.88 -4.34 -15.28
N GLY A 20 14.28 -3.18 -15.06
CA GLY A 20 14.82 -2.09 -14.26
C GLY A 20 13.96 -1.73 -13.06
N VAL A 21 14.47 -0.75 -12.31
CA VAL A 21 13.78 -0.13 -11.20
C VAL A 21 14.09 1.36 -11.17
N THR A 22 13.05 2.19 -11.13
CA THR A 22 13.18 3.62 -10.86
C THR A 22 12.27 4.03 -9.72
N VAL A 23 12.90 4.40 -8.60
CA VAL A 23 12.25 4.90 -7.40
C VAL A 23 13.01 6.11 -6.89
N ARG A 24 12.46 6.84 -5.93
CA ARG A 24 13.17 7.99 -5.35
C ARG A 24 14.54 7.59 -4.80
N GLY A 25 15.59 8.24 -5.30
CA GLY A 25 16.98 8.01 -4.91
C GLY A 25 17.68 6.81 -5.59
N GLU A 26 16.99 6.04 -6.44
CA GLU A 26 17.59 4.94 -7.19
C GLU A 26 16.95 4.87 -8.59
N SER A 27 17.75 5.12 -9.63
CA SER A 27 17.30 4.99 -11.02
C SER A 27 18.23 4.03 -11.77
N ARG A 28 17.69 2.86 -12.12
CA ARG A 28 18.33 1.83 -12.95
C ARG A 28 17.28 1.30 -13.92
N PRO A 29 16.91 2.07 -14.96
CA PRO A 29 15.82 1.71 -15.86
C PRO A 29 16.15 0.44 -16.64
N GLY A 30 15.10 -0.28 -17.04
CA GLY A 30 15.21 -1.49 -17.85
C GLY A 30 14.92 -1.19 -19.31
N SER A 31 15.43 -2.01 -20.22
CA SER A 31 15.17 -1.84 -21.66
C SER A 31 13.77 -2.29 -22.10
N ARG A 32 13.06 -3.08 -21.28
CA ARG A 32 11.73 -3.61 -21.61
C ARG A 32 10.69 -3.41 -20.51
N VAL A 33 11.08 -3.61 -19.25
CA VAL A 33 10.20 -3.46 -18.10
C VAL A 33 10.88 -2.55 -17.08
N ASP A 34 10.18 -1.50 -16.67
CA ASP A 34 10.67 -0.60 -15.62
C ASP A 34 9.70 -0.61 -14.44
N VAL A 35 10.17 -1.11 -13.29
CA VAL A 35 9.36 -1.14 -12.07
C VAL A 35 9.52 0.18 -11.35
N VAL A 36 8.42 0.94 -11.32
CA VAL A 36 8.42 2.29 -10.78
C VAL A 36 7.43 2.44 -9.64
N THR A 37 7.70 3.37 -8.74
CA THR A 37 6.69 3.85 -7.79
C THR A 37 5.69 4.76 -8.50
N THR A 38 4.45 4.80 -8.04
CA THR A 38 3.43 5.66 -8.63
C THR A 38 3.80 7.14 -8.66
N GLY A 39 4.48 7.65 -7.62
CA GLY A 39 5.00 9.02 -7.63
C GLY A 39 5.96 9.33 -8.79
N VAL A 40 6.74 8.34 -9.25
CA VAL A 40 7.61 8.48 -10.44
C VAL A 40 6.76 8.50 -11.71
N VAL A 41 5.70 7.70 -11.79
CA VAL A 41 4.74 7.73 -12.92
C VAL A 41 4.07 9.10 -13.02
N LEU A 42 3.57 9.62 -11.90
CA LEU A 42 2.96 10.95 -11.84
C LEU A 42 3.92 12.05 -12.28
N GLN A 43 5.18 11.98 -11.84
CA GLN A 43 6.20 12.94 -12.29
C GLN A 43 6.45 12.83 -13.79
N ARG A 44 6.62 11.61 -14.33
CA ARG A 44 6.79 11.38 -15.78
C ARG A 44 5.62 11.94 -16.58
N LEU A 45 4.39 11.70 -16.14
CA LEU A 45 3.19 12.20 -16.81
C LEU A 45 3.15 13.74 -16.84
N GLN A 46 3.54 14.40 -15.75
CA GLN A 46 3.56 15.87 -15.68
C GLN A 46 4.66 16.49 -16.55
N ASP A 47 5.80 15.82 -16.66
CA ASP A 47 6.94 16.31 -17.44
C ASP A 47 6.77 16.00 -18.95
N ASP A 48 6.34 14.79 -19.27
CA ASP A 48 6.10 14.29 -20.64
C ASP A 48 4.91 13.32 -20.67
N PRO A 49 3.69 13.83 -20.93
CA PRO A 49 2.49 13.00 -21.09
C PRO A 49 2.57 12.02 -22.26
N GLY A 50 3.47 12.23 -23.22
CA GLY A 50 3.60 11.40 -24.41
C GLY A 50 3.99 9.96 -24.09
N LEU A 51 4.76 9.75 -23.01
CA LEU A 51 5.30 8.44 -22.61
C LEU A 51 5.88 7.67 -23.80
N ASP A 52 6.70 8.35 -24.60
CA ASP A 52 7.27 7.79 -25.82
C ASP A 52 8.09 6.53 -25.52
N GLY A 53 7.89 5.49 -26.35
CA GLY A 53 8.49 4.18 -26.15
C GLY A 53 7.78 3.27 -25.13
N VAL A 54 6.79 3.78 -24.38
CA VAL A 54 5.95 2.96 -23.50
C VAL A 54 4.72 2.47 -24.25
N GLY A 55 4.57 1.14 -24.35
CA GLY A 55 3.41 0.50 -24.97
C GLY A 55 2.34 0.04 -23.98
N THR A 56 2.67 -0.11 -22.70
CA THR A 56 1.74 -0.59 -21.67
C THR A 56 2.13 -0.05 -20.29
N VAL A 57 1.14 0.38 -19.52
CA VAL A 57 1.29 0.69 -18.09
C VAL A 57 0.46 -0.28 -17.27
N ILE A 58 1.09 -0.89 -16.26
CA ILE A 58 0.43 -1.79 -15.31
C ILE A 58 0.41 -1.07 -13.96
N LEU A 59 -0.80 -0.77 -13.48
CA LEU A 59 -1.03 -0.29 -12.13
C LEU A 59 -1.30 -1.50 -11.24
N ASP A 60 -0.31 -1.85 -10.42
CA ASP A 60 -0.41 -2.97 -9.49
C ASP A 60 -1.02 -2.54 -8.15
N GLU A 61 -1.58 -3.50 -7.42
CA GLU A 61 -2.15 -3.32 -6.08
C GLU A 61 -3.27 -2.24 -6.02
N CYS A 62 -4.11 -2.15 -7.06
CA CYS A 62 -5.15 -1.12 -7.14
C CYS A 62 -6.15 -1.16 -5.96
N HIS A 63 -6.35 -2.33 -5.33
CA HIS A 63 -7.20 -2.45 -4.13
C HIS A 63 -6.68 -1.70 -2.91
N GLU A 64 -5.41 -1.26 -2.88
CA GLU A 64 -4.90 -0.44 -1.78
C GLU A 64 -5.51 0.98 -1.80
N ARG A 65 -6.13 1.40 -2.91
CA ARG A 65 -6.82 2.70 -3.06
C ARG A 65 -5.97 3.88 -2.58
N ARG A 66 -4.67 3.82 -2.92
CA ARG A 66 -3.72 4.89 -2.65
C ARG A 66 -4.01 6.09 -3.53
N LEU A 67 -3.87 7.27 -2.96
CA LEU A 67 -4.20 8.52 -3.66
C LEU A 67 -3.34 8.72 -4.90
N ASP A 68 -2.06 8.36 -4.82
CA ASP A 68 -1.16 8.44 -5.96
C ASP A 68 -1.56 7.49 -7.10
N ALA A 69 -1.99 6.26 -6.78
CA ALA A 69 -2.41 5.24 -7.74
C ALA A 69 -3.70 5.64 -8.45
N ASP A 70 -4.70 6.10 -7.69
CA ASP A 70 -5.95 6.60 -8.25
C ASP A 70 -5.70 7.82 -9.16
N THR A 71 -4.80 8.74 -8.75
CA THR A 71 -4.42 9.91 -9.56
C THR A 71 -3.69 9.50 -10.83
N ALA A 72 -2.75 8.56 -10.75
CA ALA A 72 -1.99 8.09 -11.91
C ALA A 72 -2.92 7.41 -12.92
N LEU A 73 -3.88 6.61 -12.46
CA LEU A 73 -4.90 6.03 -13.35
C LEU A 73 -5.69 7.12 -14.07
N ALA A 74 -6.19 8.14 -13.34
CA ALA A 74 -6.96 9.21 -13.95
C ALA A 74 -6.16 9.94 -15.04
N PHE A 75 -4.91 10.30 -14.78
CA PHE A 75 -4.05 10.95 -15.79
C PHE A 75 -3.72 10.03 -16.97
N LEU A 76 -3.51 8.73 -16.73
CA LEU A 76 -3.28 7.76 -17.80
C LEU A 76 -4.53 7.59 -18.68
N LEU A 77 -5.72 7.64 -18.11
CA LEU A 77 -6.98 7.60 -18.86
C LEU A 77 -7.12 8.85 -19.75
N ASP A 78 -6.82 10.04 -19.22
CA ASP A 78 -6.79 11.29 -20.00
C ASP A 78 -5.77 11.22 -21.14
N VAL A 79 -4.54 10.78 -20.85
CA VAL A 79 -3.49 10.60 -21.87
C VAL A 79 -3.95 9.63 -22.94
N ARG A 80 -4.54 8.49 -22.57
CA ARG A 80 -5.03 7.51 -23.53
C ARG A 80 -6.15 8.08 -24.41
N ALA A 81 -7.05 8.86 -23.83
CA ALA A 81 -8.16 9.47 -24.57
C ALA A 81 -7.72 10.60 -25.52
N ALA A 82 -6.77 11.43 -25.09
CA ALA A 82 -6.40 12.66 -25.81
C ALA A 82 -5.16 12.54 -26.70
N LEU A 83 -4.19 11.70 -26.33
CA LEU A 83 -2.85 11.70 -26.93
C LEU A 83 -2.38 10.33 -27.42
N ARG A 84 -2.63 9.27 -26.63
CA ARG A 84 -2.11 7.91 -26.87
C ARG A 84 -3.22 6.86 -26.87
N PRO A 85 -4.12 6.83 -27.86
CA PRO A 85 -5.17 5.81 -27.94
C PRO A 85 -4.61 4.38 -28.08
N ASP A 86 -3.34 4.24 -28.46
CA ASP A 86 -2.60 2.97 -28.52
C ASP A 86 -2.06 2.49 -27.15
N LEU A 87 -2.04 3.34 -26.13
CA LEU A 87 -1.50 3.01 -24.81
C LEU A 87 -2.40 2.00 -24.09
N ARG A 88 -1.84 0.81 -23.82
CA ARG A 88 -2.54 -0.24 -23.05
C ARG A 88 -2.42 0.04 -21.56
N LEU A 89 -3.54 -0.06 -20.85
CA LEU A 89 -3.61 0.09 -19.41
C LEU A 89 -4.11 -1.21 -18.78
N VAL A 90 -3.45 -1.64 -17.71
CA VAL A 90 -3.84 -2.81 -16.91
C VAL A 90 -3.91 -2.39 -15.46
N ALA A 91 -5.07 -2.59 -14.82
CA ALA A 91 -5.19 -2.52 -13.37
C ALA A 91 -5.13 -3.94 -12.82
N ALA A 92 -4.14 -4.21 -11.97
CA ALA A 92 -4.02 -5.47 -11.25
C ALA A 92 -4.51 -5.29 -9.80
N SER A 93 -5.28 -6.26 -9.33
CA SER A 93 -5.80 -6.32 -7.96
C SER A 93 -5.73 -7.74 -7.44
N ALA A 94 -5.44 -7.88 -6.14
CA ALA A 94 -5.48 -9.13 -5.41
C ALA A 94 -6.87 -9.40 -4.80
N THR A 95 -7.88 -8.57 -5.08
CA THR A 95 -9.25 -8.73 -4.59
C THR A 95 -10.18 -9.12 -5.73
N ALA A 96 -11.20 -9.91 -5.45
CA ALA A 96 -12.17 -10.36 -6.44
C ALA A 96 -13.10 -9.24 -6.95
N ASP A 97 -13.14 -8.08 -6.30
CA ASP A 97 -13.99 -6.98 -6.75
C ASP A 97 -13.30 -6.08 -7.77
N THR A 98 -13.31 -6.57 -9.01
CA THR A 98 -12.70 -5.94 -10.18
C THR A 98 -13.70 -5.08 -10.97
N GLY A 99 -14.99 -5.18 -10.69
CA GLY A 99 -16.07 -4.54 -11.46
C GLY A 99 -15.96 -3.01 -11.56
N PRO A 100 -15.74 -2.27 -10.44
CA PRO A 100 -15.52 -0.83 -10.50
C PRO A 100 -14.34 -0.44 -11.38
N TRP A 101 -13.22 -1.17 -11.31
CA TRP A 101 -12.04 -0.93 -12.15
C TRP A 101 -12.32 -1.20 -13.61
N ALA A 102 -13.03 -2.29 -13.92
CA ALA A 102 -13.39 -2.65 -15.29
C ALA A 102 -14.24 -1.54 -15.94
N ARG A 103 -15.21 -0.99 -15.22
CA ARG A 103 -16.02 0.16 -15.68
C ARG A 103 -15.18 1.42 -15.85
N LEU A 104 -14.33 1.74 -14.88
CA LEU A 104 -13.49 2.94 -14.92
C LEU A 104 -12.52 2.92 -16.10
N LEU A 105 -11.86 1.78 -16.34
CA LEU A 105 -10.93 1.56 -17.46
C LEU A 105 -11.63 1.58 -18.82
N GLY A 106 -12.91 1.22 -18.87
CA GLY A 106 -13.68 1.17 -20.11
C GLY A 106 -14.42 2.47 -20.45
N GLY A 107 -14.71 3.29 -19.44
CA GLY A 107 -15.36 4.59 -19.63
C GLY A 107 -16.72 4.47 -20.31
N GLY A 108 -16.93 5.28 -21.35
CA GLY A 108 -18.18 5.32 -22.12
C GLY A 108 -18.46 4.06 -22.95
N ASP A 109 -17.44 3.26 -23.24
CA ASP A 109 -17.55 2.06 -24.09
C ASP A 109 -18.04 0.82 -23.33
N GLY A 110 -18.24 0.94 -22.01
CA GLY A 110 -18.63 -0.16 -21.13
C GLY A 110 -17.42 -0.87 -20.49
N PRO A 111 -17.65 -1.82 -19.56
CA PRO A 111 -16.58 -2.42 -18.78
C PRO A 111 -15.58 -3.21 -19.65
N VAL A 112 -14.28 -3.04 -19.37
CA VAL A 112 -13.22 -3.83 -20.04
C VAL A 112 -13.22 -5.29 -19.57
N PRO A 113 -12.62 -6.21 -20.36
CA PRO A 113 -12.47 -7.61 -19.94
C PRO A 113 -11.72 -7.74 -18.61
N VAL A 114 -12.23 -8.59 -17.72
CA VAL A 114 -11.55 -8.99 -16.49
C VAL A 114 -10.93 -10.36 -16.71
N VAL A 115 -9.63 -10.47 -16.44
CA VAL A 115 -8.91 -11.75 -16.43
C VAL A 115 -8.68 -12.15 -14.99
N GLU A 116 -9.36 -13.21 -14.57
CA GLU A 116 -9.24 -13.75 -13.21
C GLU A 116 -8.25 -14.90 -13.21
N THR A 117 -7.47 -15.01 -12.13
CA THR A 117 -6.59 -16.17 -11.90
C THR A 117 -6.99 -16.83 -10.59
N GLU A 118 -7.26 -18.13 -10.64
CA GLU A 118 -7.48 -18.92 -9.44
C GLU A 118 -6.11 -19.22 -8.81
N ALA A 119 -5.68 -18.38 -7.87
CA ALA A 119 -4.62 -18.78 -6.97
C ALA A 119 -5.23 -19.81 -6.00
N ALA A 120 -4.92 -21.10 -6.21
CA ALA A 120 -5.32 -22.18 -5.30
C ALA A 120 -4.61 -21.98 -3.95
N LEU A 121 -5.18 -21.15 -3.08
CA LEU A 121 -4.74 -21.02 -1.70
C LEU A 121 -5.12 -22.30 -0.96
N HIS A 122 -4.17 -22.82 -0.19
CA HIS A 122 -4.45 -23.89 0.74
C HIS A 122 -5.38 -23.39 1.86
N PRO A 123 -6.18 -24.28 2.48
CA PRO A 123 -7.07 -23.89 3.56
C PRO A 123 -6.31 -23.26 4.73
N VAL A 124 -6.91 -22.23 5.33
CA VAL A 124 -6.37 -21.52 6.50
C VAL A 124 -7.37 -21.61 7.65
N ASP A 125 -6.97 -22.28 8.73
CA ASP A 125 -7.77 -22.36 9.94
C ASP A 125 -7.73 -21.05 10.73
N VAL A 126 -8.87 -20.61 11.26
CA VAL A 126 -8.97 -19.37 12.03
C VAL A 126 -9.04 -19.67 13.52
N VAL A 127 -8.08 -19.13 14.28
CA VAL A 127 -8.06 -19.14 15.74
C VAL A 127 -8.34 -17.73 16.27
N TRP A 128 -9.46 -17.57 16.96
CA TRP A 128 -9.78 -16.33 17.67
C TRP A 128 -9.05 -16.31 19.01
N ALA A 129 -8.12 -15.37 19.18
CA ALA A 129 -7.26 -15.24 20.34
C ALA A 129 -7.33 -13.82 20.90
N PRO A 130 -8.49 -13.37 21.45
CA PRO A 130 -8.59 -12.04 22.03
C PRO A 130 -7.70 -11.87 23.28
N PRO A 131 -7.27 -10.65 23.62
CA PRO A 131 -6.62 -10.37 24.88
C PRO A 131 -7.49 -10.81 26.08
N PRO A 132 -6.89 -11.32 27.17
CA PRO A 132 -7.65 -11.83 28.32
C PRO A 132 -8.41 -10.74 29.08
N ARG A 133 -8.03 -9.48 28.89
CA ARG A 133 -8.74 -8.31 29.41
C ARG A 133 -9.03 -7.35 28.27
N PRO A 134 -10.15 -6.62 28.29
CA PRO A 134 -10.43 -5.58 27.31
C PRO A 134 -9.26 -4.58 27.22
N VAL A 135 -8.80 -4.32 26.01
CA VAL A 135 -7.74 -3.34 25.74
C VAL A 135 -8.40 -2.09 25.15
N PRO A 136 -8.03 -0.88 25.61
CA PRO A 136 -8.53 0.35 25.02
C PRO A 136 -8.27 0.40 23.50
N PRO A 137 -9.18 1.00 22.71
CA PRO A 137 -8.93 1.21 21.29
C PRO A 137 -7.70 2.12 21.10
N PRO A 138 -7.01 2.01 19.94
CA PRO A 138 -5.89 2.89 19.64
C PRO A 138 -6.33 4.36 19.64
N HIS A 139 -5.43 5.26 20.06
CA HIS A 139 -5.65 6.70 19.99
C HIS A 139 -4.52 7.37 19.22
N GLY A 140 -4.85 7.97 18.07
CA GLY A 140 -3.84 8.53 17.17
C GLY A 140 -2.84 7.45 16.80
N MET A 141 -1.55 7.66 17.05
CA MET A 141 -0.53 6.64 16.81
C MET A 141 -0.34 5.64 17.97
N ARG A 142 -0.90 5.89 19.15
CA ARG A 142 -0.62 5.10 20.35
C ARG A 142 -1.35 3.76 20.31
N VAL A 143 -0.59 2.69 20.47
CA VAL A 143 -1.09 1.33 20.71
C VAL A 143 -0.87 0.98 22.17
N ASP A 144 -1.87 0.37 22.81
CA ASP A 144 -1.77 -0.03 24.19
C ASP A 144 -0.72 -1.17 24.36
N PRO A 145 0.24 -1.05 25.29
CA PRO A 145 1.25 -2.08 25.53
C PRO A 145 0.68 -3.47 25.85
N ALA A 146 -0.53 -3.55 26.41
CA ALA A 146 -1.18 -4.83 26.70
C ALA A 146 -1.53 -5.60 25.42
N LEU A 147 -1.93 -4.91 24.34
CA LEU A 147 -2.15 -5.56 23.04
C LEU A 147 -0.84 -6.09 22.46
N LEU A 148 0.26 -5.34 22.58
CA LEU A 148 1.56 -5.78 22.08
C LEU A 148 2.10 -6.98 22.85
N ALA A 149 1.95 -6.97 24.18
CA ALA A 149 2.27 -8.11 25.03
C ALA A 149 1.44 -9.35 24.66
N HIS A 150 0.15 -9.14 24.38
CA HIS A 150 -0.74 -10.21 23.93
C HIS A 150 -0.35 -10.77 22.56
N ALA A 151 0.03 -9.90 21.60
CA ALA A 151 0.53 -10.34 20.30
C ALA A 151 1.81 -11.18 20.44
N ALA A 152 2.77 -10.76 21.28
CA ALA A 152 3.97 -11.55 21.56
C ALA A 152 3.65 -12.90 22.21
N ALA A 153 2.75 -12.93 23.20
CA ALA A 153 2.27 -14.17 23.82
C ALA A 153 1.59 -15.10 22.79
N THR A 154 0.81 -14.52 21.87
CA THR A 154 0.13 -15.27 20.80
C THR A 154 1.13 -15.85 19.79
N VAL A 155 2.19 -15.12 19.46
CA VAL A 155 3.31 -15.65 18.65
C VAL A 155 3.97 -16.85 19.33
N ARG A 156 4.26 -16.78 20.63
CA ARG A 156 4.84 -17.91 21.39
C ARG A 156 3.93 -19.12 21.40
N ARG A 157 2.64 -18.89 21.64
CA ARG A 157 1.61 -19.93 21.59
C ARG A 157 1.60 -20.60 20.22
N ALA A 158 1.59 -19.81 19.15
CA ALA A 158 1.54 -20.34 17.79
C ALA A 158 2.81 -21.14 17.43
N LEU A 159 3.99 -20.69 17.88
CA LEU A 159 5.25 -21.45 17.72
C LEU A 159 5.22 -22.82 18.43
N ALA A 160 4.53 -22.91 19.57
CA ALA A 160 4.41 -24.15 20.33
C ALA A 160 3.32 -25.10 19.77
N GLU A 161 2.24 -24.55 19.21
CA GLU A 161 1.06 -25.32 18.78
C GLU A 161 1.09 -25.79 17.32
N ARG A 162 1.94 -25.21 16.47
CA ARG A 162 1.86 -25.36 15.01
C ARG A 162 3.24 -25.48 14.38
N ASP A 163 3.29 -25.97 13.14
CA ASP A 163 4.48 -26.05 12.30
C ASP A 163 4.58 -24.93 11.25
N GLY A 164 5.81 -24.63 10.78
CA GLY A 164 6.12 -23.54 9.85
C GLY A 164 6.39 -22.16 10.46
N ASP A 165 6.87 -21.23 9.65
CA ASP A 165 7.27 -19.90 10.09
C ASP A 165 6.06 -19.03 10.44
N VAL A 166 6.28 -18.07 11.34
CA VAL A 166 5.25 -17.13 11.82
C VAL A 166 5.42 -15.79 11.13
N LEU A 167 4.34 -15.26 10.55
CA LEU A 167 4.23 -13.88 10.10
C LEU A 167 3.30 -13.11 11.03
N CYS A 168 3.82 -12.11 11.75
CA CYS A 168 3.06 -11.30 12.69
C CYS A 168 2.83 -9.89 12.15
N PHE A 169 1.57 -9.49 11.97
CA PHE A 169 1.20 -8.17 11.49
C PHE A 169 1.02 -7.18 12.64
N LEU A 170 1.79 -6.09 12.58
CA LEU A 170 1.81 -4.99 13.54
C LEU A 170 1.69 -3.63 12.84
N PRO A 171 1.12 -2.60 13.49
CA PRO A 171 0.76 -1.35 12.80
C PRO A 171 1.95 -0.40 12.57
N GLY A 172 3.16 -0.70 13.03
CA GLY A 172 4.29 0.22 12.89
C GLY A 172 5.61 -0.28 13.45
N VAL A 173 6.67 0.47 13.18
CA VAL A 173 8.06 0.13 13.54
C VAL A 173 8.25 0.09 15.05
N GLY A 174 7.66 1.04 15.79
CA GLY A 174 7.75 1.08 17.25
C GLY A 174 7.10 -0.14 17.90
N GLU A 175 5.94 -0.56 17.38
CA GLU A 175 5.24 -1.77 17.83
C GLU A 175 6.03 -3.04 17.48
N ILE A 176 6.61 -3.11 16.27
CA ILE A 176 7.50 -4.20 15.85
C ILE A 176 8.68 -4.33 16.81
N ALA A 177 9.41 -3.24 17.07
CA ALA A 177 10.58 -3.28 17.95
C ALA A 177 10.21 -3.72 19.38
N ARG A 178 9.05 -3.28 19.88
CA ARG A 178 8.58 -3.66 21.22
C ARG A 178 8.20 -5.14 21.30
N VAL A 179 7.50 -5.68 20.30
CA VAL A 179 7.18 -7.11 20.23
C VAL A 179 8.45 -7.95 20.02
N ALA A 180 9.40 -7.49 19.19
CA ALA A 180 10.68 -8.15 18.99
C ALA A 180 11.46 -8.30 20.31
N GLY A 181 11.54 -7.24 21.11
CA GLY A 181 12.19 -7.30 22.43
C GLY A 181 11.52 -8.26 23.40
N GLN A 182 10.20 -8.50 23.24
CA GLN A 182 9.44 -9.48 24.03
C GLN A 182 9.53 -10.90 23.47
N LEU A 183 10.28 -11.13 22.39
CA LEU A 183 10.48 -12.44 21.76
C LEU A 183 11.96 -12.84 21.72
N ALA A 184 12.85 -12.13 22.42
CA ALA A 184 14.30 -12.38 22.35
C ALA A 184 14.74 -13.78 22.80
N ASP A 185 13.93 -14.46 23.60
CA ASP A 185 14.15 -15.78 24.18
C ASP A 185 13.44 -16.92 23.41
N VAL A 186 12.73 -16.64 22.30
CA VAL A 186 12.14 -17.72 21.52
C VAL A 186 13.22 -18.49 20.74
N PRO A 187 13.09 -19.82 20.56
CA PRO A 187 14.02 -20.62 19.75
C PRO A 187 13.73 -20.46 18.24
N ALA A 188 13.67 -19.21 17.77
CA ALA A 188 13.41 -18.85 16.38
C ALA A 188 14.14 -17.56 16.01
N GLU A 189 14.53 -17.42 14.76
CA GLU A 189 15.10 -16.19 14.24
C GLU A 189 14.00 -15.12 14.10
N VAL A 190 14.14 -13.98 14.79
CA VAL A 190 13.17 -12.89 14.76
C VAL A 190 13.61 -11.81 13.76
N LEU A 191 12.88 -11.68 12.65
CA LEU A 191 13.14 -10.74 11.58
C LEU A 191 12.12 -9.60 11.61
N GLN A 192 12.56 -8.37 11.34
CA GLN A 192 11.72 -7.17 11.40
C GLN A 192 11.62 -6.54 10.00
N VAL A 193 10.42 -6.50 9.42
CA VAL A 193 10.20 -6.04 8.04
C VAL A 193 9.22 -4.88 7.98
N HIS A 194 9.69 -3.75 7.50
CA HIS A 194 8.90 -2.53 7.32
C HIS A 194 9.45 -1.73 6.14
N GLY A 195 8.72 -0.70 5.69
CA GLY A 195 9.10 0.08 4.50
C GLY A 195 10.46 0.79 4.56
N GLN A 196 11.06 0.90 5.74
CA GLN A 196 12.39 1.48 5.97
C GLN A 196 13.45 0.42 6.34
N ALA A 197 13.10 -0.87 6.32
CA ALA A 197 14.04 -1.93 6.66
C ALA A 197 15.18 -1.97 5.62
N PRO A 198 16.44 -2.16 6.05
CA PRO A 198 17.57 -2.27 5.13
C PRO A 198 17.33 -3.35 4.07
N PRO A 199 17.85 -3.18 2.83
CA PRO A 199 17.67 -4.15 1.76
C PRO A 199 18.07 -5.57 2.18
N ALA A 200 19.17 -5.72 2.93
CA ALA A 200 19.63 -7.01 3.44
C ALA A 200 18.59 -7.74 4.30
N VAL A 201 17.79 -7.01 5.08
CA VAL A 201 16.73 -7.60 5.92
C VAL A 201 15.56 -8.09 5.05
N GLN A 202 15.19 -7.32 4.02
CA GLN A 202 14.15 -7.74 3.07
C GLN A 202 14.61 -8.97 2.28
N ASP A 203 15.87 -8.99 1.86
CA ASP A 203 16.46 -10.12 1.14
C ASP A 203 16.55 -11.37 2.05
N ALA A 204 16.90 -11.22 3.33
CA ALA A 204 16.93 -12.32 4.30
C ALA A 204 15.55 -12.96 4.53
N VAL A 205 14.49 -12.16 4.54
CA VAL A 205 13.10 -12.64 4.70
C VAL A 205 12.64 -13.44 3.48
N LEU A 206 13.16 -13.10 2.29
CA LEU A 206 12.84 -13.78 1.03
C LEU A 206 13.69 -15.05 0.81
N ALA A 207 14.80 -15.20 1.51
CA ALA A 207 15.62 -16.40 1.44
C ALA A 207 14.98 -17.53 2.28
N PRO A 208 15.11 -18.80 1.89
CA PRO A 208 14.78 -19.93 2.76
C PRO A 208 15.65 -19.89 4.02
N GLY A 209 15.03 -19.97 5.20
CA GLY A 209 15.75 -20.05 6.48
C GLY A 209 16.23 -21.47 6.78
N ALA A 210 17.31 -21.59 7.57
CA ALA A 210 17.81 -22.89 8.04
C ALA A 210 17.06 -23.44 9.26
N GLY A 211 16.19 -22.63 9.88
CA GLY A 211 15.42 -22.97 11.07
C GLY A 211 14.13 -22.17 11.16
N ARG A 212 13.48 -22.22 12.33
CA ARG A 212 12.20 -21.55 12.57
C ARG A 212 12.36 -20.03 12.56
N ARG A 213 11.46 -19.32 11.88
CA ARG A 213 11.47 -17.86 11.82
C ARG A 213 10.18 -17.23 12.34
N VAL A 214 10.34 -16.04 12.90
CA VAL A 214 9.26 -15.11 13.24
C VAL A 214 9.51 -13.81 12.50
N VAL A 215 8.70 -13.54 11.49
CA VAL A 215 8.74 -12.30 10.71
C VAL A 215 7.71 -11.34 11.28
N LEU A 216 8.17 -10.25 11.90
CA LEU A 216 7.34 -9.16 12.39
C LEU A 216 7.23 -8.10 11.30
N ALA A 217 6.03 -7.86 10.78
CA ALA A 217 5.83 -7.03 9.60
C ALA A 217 4.74 -5.96 9.77
N THR A 218 4.90 -4.84 9.06
CA THR A 218 3.78 -3.94 8.77
C THR A 218 2.97 -4.45 7.56
N SER A 219 2.08 -3.62 7.01
CA SER A 219 1.36 -3.89 5.76
C SER A 219 2.27 -4.17 4.54
N VAL A 220 3.60 -3.97 4.64
CA VAL A 220 4.54 -4.34 3.56
C VAL A 220 4.43 -5.82 3.17
N ALA A 221 4.08 -6.69 4.11
CA ALA A 221 3.88 -8.12 3.88
C ALA A 221 2.42 -8.50 3.54
N GLU A 222 1.49 -7.53 3.52
CA GLU A 222 0.06 -7.77 3.27
C GLU A 222 -0.24 -8.12 1.82
N SER A 223 0.51 -7.51 0.88
CA SER A 223 0.31 -7.66 -0.57
C SER A 223 1.59 -8.13 -1.29
N SER A 224 2.69 -7.38 -1.10
CA SER A 224 3.86 -7.41 -1.99
C SER A 224 4.96 -8.44 -1.69
N LEU A 225 4.84 -9.21 -0.60
CA LEU A 225 5.91 -10.12 -0.14
C LEU A 225 5.38 -11.55 0.08
N THR A 226 5.85 -12.52 -0.71
CA THR A 226 5.74 -13.95 -0.33
C THR A 226 6.94 -14.28 0.53
N VAL A 227 6.73 -14.58 1.79
CA VAL A 227 7.77 -15.07 2.70
C VAL A 227 7.73 -16.60 2.65
N PRO A 228 8.76 -17.26 2.09
CA PRO A 228 8.77 -18.72 2.01
C PRO A 228 8.68 -19.35 3.40
N GLY A 229 8.03 -20.51 3.52
CA GLY A 229 7.94 -21.27 4.77
C GLY A 229 6.90 -20.76 5.78
N VAL A 230 6.24 -19.62 5.53
CA VAL A 230 5.16 -19.12 6.38
C VAL A 230 3.93 -20.03 6.28
N ARG A 231 3.53 -20.55 7.44
CA ARG A 231 2.29 -21.35 7.61
C ARG A 231 1.40 -20.81 8.72
N ILE A 232 1.89 -19.83 9.47
CA ILE A 232 1.22 -19.27 10.63
C ILE A 232 1.17 -17.76 10.47
N VAL A 233 0.00 -17.16 10.63
CA VAL A 233 -0.16 -15.71 10.73
C VAL A 233 -0.64 -15.35 12.13
N VAL A 234 -0.08 -14.30 12.72
CA VAL A 234 -0.61 -13.65 13.92
C VAL A 234 -0.99 -12.22 13.54
N ASP A 235 -2.26 -11.86 13.66
CA ASP A 235 -2.74 -10.54 13.30
C ASP A 235 -3.16 -9.76 14.56
N ALA A 236 -2.50 -8.62 14.80
CA ALA A 236 -2.87 -7.72 15.88
C ALA A 236 -4.20 -6.98 15.62
N GLY A 237 -4.74 -7.05 14.40
CA GLY A 237 -6.03 -6.46 14.02
C GLY A 237 -5.98 -4.94 13.85
N LEU A 238 -4.77 -4.38 13.67
CA LEU A 238 -4.54 -2.94 13.52
C LEU A 238 -3.91 -2.62 12.16
N ALA A 239 -4.20 -1.41 11.68
CA ALA A 239 -3.62 -0.81 10.49
C ALA A 239 -3.22 0.65 10.78
N ARG A 240 -2.28 1.18 10.00
CA ARG A 240 -1.87 2.58 10.07
C ARG A 240 -2.33 3.29 8.80
N GLU A 241 -3.17 4.30 8.97
CA GLU A 241 -3.75 5.07 7.86
C GLU A 241 -3.33 6.54 7.96
N PRO A 242 -3.08 7.21 6.83
CA PRO A 242 -3.02 8.67 6.80
C PRO A 242 -4.42 9.23 7.08
N ARG A 243 -4.51 10.19 8.00
CA ARG A 243 -5.74 10.93 8.30
C ARG A 243 -5.42 12.40 8.50
N THR A 244 -6.21 13.25 7.87
CA THR A 244 -6.04 14.69 7.99
C THR A 244 -7.10 15.27 8.91
N ASP A 245 -6.63 16.04 9.89
CA ASP A 245 -7.49 16.98 10.60
C ASP A 245 -7.58 18.24 9.76
N HIS A 246 -8.66 18.37 8.99
CA HIS A 246 -8.87 19.50 8.08
C HIS A 246 -8.98 20.84 8.83
N ALA A 247 -9.42 20.85 10.10
CA ALA A 247 -9.49 22.08 10.89
C ALA A 247 -8.09 22.56 11.31
N ARG A 248 -7.14 21.64 11.49
CA ARG A 248 -5.75 21.96 11.86
C ARG A 248 -4.79 21.98 10.68
N GLY A 249 -5.21 21.51 9.51
CA GLY A 249 -4.38 21.43 8.31
C GLY A 249 -3.17 20.51 8.48
N LEU A 250 -3.25 19.53 9.38
CA LEU A 250 -2.17 18.59 9.68
C LEU A 250 -2.61 17.17 9.32
N GLY A 251 -1.93 16.58 8.33
CA GLY A 251 -1.97 15.14 8.09
C GLY A 251 -1.20 14.42 9.20
N ALA A 252 -1.82 13.40 9.78
CA ALA A 252 -1.20 12.54 10.79
C ALA A 252 -1.44 11.07 10.45
N LEU A 253 -0.53 10.20 10.87
CA LEU A 253 -0.80 8.77 10.85
C LEU A 253 -1.68 8.42 12.05
N THR A 254 -2.77 7.68 11.82
CA THR A 254 -3.64 7.17 12.89
C THR A 254 -3.69 5.65 12.81
N THR A 255 -3.65 5.02 13.97
CA THR A 255 -3.87 3.58 14.12
C THR A 255 -5.35 3.31 14.24
N VAL A 256 -5.82 2.36 13.45
CA VAL A 256 -7.23 1.98 13.36
C VAL A 256 -7.36 0.46 13.41
N ARG A 257 -8.58 -0.04 13.58
CA ARG A 257 -8.86 -1.46 13.32
C ARG A 257 -8.72 -1.75 11.83
N ALA A 258 -8.04 -2.83 11.50
CA ALA A 258 -7.95 -3.30 10.11
C ALA A 258 -9.33 -3.68 9.57
N SER A 259 -9.53 -3.53 8.25
CA SER A 259 -10.76 -3.97 7.59
C SER A 259 -10.86 -5.51 7.53
N ARG A 260 -12.04 -6.04 7.22
CA ARG A 260 -12.23 -7.47 6.95
C ARG A 260 -11.39 -7.94 5.76
N ALA A 261 -11.43 -7.20 4.65
CA ALA A 261 -10.63 -7.50 3.46
C ALA A 261 -9.12 -7.57 3.77
N THR A 262 -8.60 -6.62 4.55
CA THR A 262 -7.21 -6.65 5.04
C THR A 262 -6.93 -7.89 5.89
N ALA A 263 -7.81 -8.22 6.84
CA ALA A 263 -7.63 -9.40 7.69
C ALA A 263 -7.70 -10.73 6.91
N GLU A 264 -8.47 -10.77 5.82
CA GLU A 264 -8.55 -11.91 4.89
C GLU A 264 -7.27 -12.02 4.04
N GLN A 265 -6.75 -10.91 3.52
CA GLN A 265 -5.46 -10.88 2.81
C GLN A 265 -4.29 -11.32 3.70
N ARG A 266 -4.27 -10.85 4.95
CA ARG A 266 -3.28 -11.27 5.96
C ARG A 266 -3.40 -12.76 6.27
N ALA A 267 -4.62 -13.27 6.48
CA ALA A 267 -4.85 -14.70 6.71
C ALA A 267 -4.37 -15.56 5.54
N GLY A 268 -4.63 -15.13 4.30
CA GLY A 268 -4.21 -15.83 3.08
C GLY A 268 -2.70 -16.02 2.96
N ARG A 269 -1.88 -15.23 3.68
CA ARG A 269 -0.42 -15.42 3.74
C ARG A 269 -0.01 -16.76 4.35
N ALA A 270 -0.83 -17.31 5.26
CA ALA A 270 -0.60 -18.63 5.85
C ALA A 270 -0.87 -19.79 4.86
N GLY A 271 -1.68 -19.56 3.82
CA GLY A 271 -2.15 -20.57 2.88
C GLY A 271 -1.43 -20.60 1.53
N ARG A 272 -0.31 -19.88 1.38
CA ARG A 272 0.36 -19.73 0.07
C ARG A 272 1.10 -20.98 -0.41
N GLU A 273 1.69 -21.75 0.50
CA GLU A 273 2.54 -22.90 0.15
C GLU A 273 1.99 -24.24 0.67
N ALA A 274 1.18 -24.21 1.73
CA ALA A 274 0.61 -25.37 2.39
C ALA A 274 -0.57 -24.94 3.28
N PRO A 275 -1.38 -25.88 3.82
CA PRO A 275 -2.39 -25.56 4.82
C PRO A 275 -1.77 -24.85 6.04
N GLY A 276 -2.45 -23.79 6.47
CA GLY A 276 -1.94 -22.86 7.47
C GLY A 276 -2.97 -22.48 8.54
N THR A 277 -2.57 -21.60 9.45
CA THR A 277 -3.42 -21.11 10.54
C THR A 277 -3.23 -19.60 10.73
N VAL A 278 -4.32 -18.89 10.98
CA VAL A 278 -4.29 -17.49 11.40
C VAL A 278 -4.79 -17.34 12.84
N TYR A 279 -4.00 -16.71 13.69
CA TYR A 279 -4.38 -16.27 15.03
C TYR A 279 -4.79 -14.80 14.97
N ARG A 280 -6.05 -14.52 15.27
CA ARG A 280 -6.61 -13.17 15.27
C ARG A 280 -6.68 -12.65 16.70
N CYS A 281 -5.96 -11.58 17.01
CA CYS A 281 -5.88 -10.99 18.35
C CYS A 281 -7.14 -10.20 18.76
N TRP A 282 -8.32 -10.66 18.35
CA TRP A 282 -9.62 -10.07 18.64
C TRP A 282 -10.70 -11.15 18.61
N THR A 283 -11.90 -10.83 19.06
CA THR A 283 -13.05 -11.74 19.08
C THR A 283 -13.72 -11.88 17.73
N GLN A 284 -14.42 -12.98 17.49
CA GLN A 284 -15.27 -13.12 16.30
C GLN A 284 -16.32 -12.01 16.21
N ALA A 285 -16.95 -11.64 17.33
CA ALA A 285 -17.94 -10.56 17.37
C ALA A 285 -17.37 -9.18 16.99
N GLU A 286 -16.10 -8.90 17.32
CA GLU A 286 -15.41 -7.71 16.83
C GLU A 286 -15.13 -7.80 15.34
N HIS A 287 -14.78 -8.98 14.82
CA HIS A 287 -14.53 -9.20 13.39
C HIS A 287 -15.74 -8.88 12.52
N ASP A 288 -16.92 -9.35 12.93
CA ASP A 288 -18.16 -9.18 12.18
C ASP A 288 -18.58 -7.72 12.07
N ARG A 289 -18.07 -6.85 12.97
CA ARG A 289 -18.30 -5.41 13.00
C ARG A 289 -17.22 -4.59 12.31
N LEU A 290 -16.14 -5.23 11.84
CA LEU A 290 -15.09 -4.53 11.11
C LEU A 290 -15.65 -3.97 9.79
N PRO A 291 -15.15 -2.81 9.33
CA PRO A 291 -15.45 -2.33 7.99
C PRO A 291 -15.13 -3.41 6.96
N ALA A 292 -15.98 -3.57 5.95
CA ALA A 292 -15.75 -4.57 4.91
C ALA A 292 -14.41 -4.32 4.19
N ARG A 293 -14.07 -3.05 3.95
CA ARG A 293 -12.90 -2.61 3.18
C ARG A 293 -12.25 -1.37 3.79
N PRO A 294 -10.95 -1.11 3.51
CA PRO A 294 -10.37 0.17 3.83
C PRO A 294 -11.09 1.28 3.05
N ARG A 295 -11.16 2.47 3.65
CA ARG A 295 -11.62 3.66 2.92
C ARG A 295 -10.51 4.14 1.98
N PRO A 296 -10.84 4.66 0.80
CA PRO A 296 -9.84 5.15 -0.14
C PRO A 296 -9.09 6.34 0.44
N GLU A 297 -7.81 6.46 0.11
CA GLU A 297 -6.94 7.49 0.69
C GLU A 297 -7.41 8.91 0.32
N ILE A 298 -8.06 9.08 -0.83
CA ILE A 298 -8.65 10.35 -1.28
C ILE A 298 -9.70 10.92 -0.30
N GLU A 299 -10.38 10.06 0.47
CA GLU A 299 -11.34 10.48 1.48
C GLU A 299 -10.69 10.96 2.79
N LEU A 300 -9.46 10.51 3.05
CA LEU A 300 -8.84 10.60 4.39
C LEU A 300 -7.63 11.52 4.45
N ALA A 301 -6.89 11.61 3.34
CA ALA A 301 -5.58 12.24 3.31
C ALA A 301 -5.66 13.77 3.15
N ASP A 302 -4.49 14.41 3.27
CA ASP A 302 -4.32 15.82 2.90
C ASP A 302 -4.24 15.90 1.38
N LEU A 303 -5.18 16.62 0.77
CA LEU A 303 -5.29 16.74 -0.68
C LEU A 303 -4.43 17.86 -1.27
N ALA A 304 -3.60 18.59 -0.50
CA ALA A 304 -2.78 19.68 -1.03
C ALA A 304 -1.84 19.23 -2.16
N GLY A 305 -1.22 18.05 -2.02
CA GLY A 305 -0.38 17.47 -3.06
C GLY A 305 -1.18 17.09 -4.31
N PHE A 306 -2.29 16.38 -4.12
CA PHE A 306 -3.22 15.99 -5.18
C PHE A 306 -3.78 17.21 -5.94
N ALA A 307 -4.28 18.21 -5.22
CA ALA A 307 -4.83 19.43 -5.81
C ALA A 307 -3.78 20.22 -6.62
N LEU A 308 -2.51 20.21 -6.17
CA LEU A 308 -1.43 20.82 -6.96
C LEU A 308 -1.17 20.05 -8.25
N GLN A 309 -1.16 18.71 -8.19
CA GLN A 309 -1.01 17.87 -9.37
C GLN A 309 -2.17 18.04 -10.36
N ALA A 310 -3.41 18.08 -9.86
CA ALA A 310 -4.61 18.31 -10.67
C ALA A 310 -4.58 19.71 -11.33
N ALA A 311 -4.17 20.74 -10.59
CA ALA A 311 -3.98 22.08 -11.14
C ALA A 311 -2.84 22.16 -12.18
N CYS A 312 -1.73 21.44 -11.99
CA CYS A 312 -0.67 21.32 -12.99
C CYS A 312 -1.15 20.60 -14.26
N TRP A 313 -2.02 19.61 -14.10
CA TRP A 313 -2.63 18.85 -15.19
C TRP A 313 -3.64 19.67 -16.00
N GLY A 314 -4.21 20.72 -15.39
CA GLY A 314 -5.17 21.61 -16.01
C GLY A 314 -6.62 21.43 -15.55
N ASP A 315 -6.86 20.56 -14.57
CA ASP A 315 -8.18 20.35 -13.93
C ASP A 315 -8.10 20.66 -12.43
N PRO A 316 -8.10 21.94 -12.04
CA PRO A 316 -7.89 22.35 -10.64
C PRO A 316 -8.98 21.91 -9.66
N ASP A 317 -10.16 21.56 -10.17
CA ASP A 317 -11.27 21.06 -9.37
C ASP A 317 -11.38 19.52 -9.42
N ALA A 318 -10.51 18.86 -10.19
CA ALA A 318 -10.51 17.40 -10.41
C ALA A 318 -11.88 16.86 -10.84
N SER A 319 -12.65 17.67 -11.56
CA SER A 319 -14.04 17.37 -11.93
C SER A 319 -14.19 16.61 -13.24
N GLY A 320 -13.19 16.74 -14.13
CA GLY A 320 -13.06 15.99 -15.36
C GLY A 320 -12.23 14.71 -15.22
N LEU A 321 -11.48 14.57 -14.13
CA LEU A 321 -10.66 13.38 -13.87
C LEU A 321 -11.52 12.14 -13.61
N ALA A 322 -11.22 11.06 -14.33
CA ALA A 322 -11.80 9.74 -14.12
C ALA A 322 -11.23 9.06 -12.86
N LEU A 323 -11.64 9.54 -11.68
CA LEU A 323 -11.28 8.98 -10.38
C LEU A 323 -12.28 7.90 -9.96
N PRO A 324 -11.86 6.85 -9.22
CA PRO A 324 -12.80 5.86 -8.72
C PRO A 324 -13.79 6.44 -7.70
N ASP A 325 -13.35 7.42 -6.90
CA ASP A 325 -14.17 8.18 -5.97
C ASP A 325 -13.84 9.68 -6.11
N PRO A 326 -14.84 10.59 -6.04
CA PRO A 326 -14.58 12.02 -6.12
C PRO A 326 -13.92 12.53 -4.84
N PRO A 327 -13.02 13.54 -4.94
CA PRO A 327 -12.41 14.12 -3.75
C PRO A 327 -13.45 14.87 -2.90
N PRO A 328 -13.42 14.74 -1.55
CA PRO A 328 -14.34 15.47 -0.69
C PRO A 328 -14.20 16.99 -0.85
N ALA A 329 -15.31 17.69 -1.07
CA ALA A 329 -15.31 19.14 -1.34
C ALA A 329 -14.59 19.95 -0.25
N ALA A 330 -14.87 19.67 1.03
CA ALA A 330 -14.23 20.36 2.15
C ALA A 330 -12.70 20.11 2.22
N ALA A 331 -12.25 18.91 1.83
CA ALA A 331 -10.82 18.59 1.78
C ALA A 331 -10.13 19.32 0.62
N MET A 332 -10.80 19.42 -0.53
CA MET A 332 -10.33 20.21 -1.68
C MET A 332 -10.28 21.71 -1.39
N ASP A 333 -11.26 22.26 -0.68
CA ASP A 333 -11.25 23.66 -0.24
C ASP A 333 -10.05 23.96 0.67
N ALA A 334 -9.80 23.09 1.65
CA ALA A 334 -8.64 23.20 2.53
C ALA A 334 -7.31 23.11 1.74
N ALA A 335 -7.21 22.17 0.81
CA ALA A 335 -6.06 22.01 -0.07
C ALA A 335 -5.81 23.28 -0.91
N ARG A 336 -6.85 23.86 -1.54
CA ARG A 336 -6.75 25.10 -2.31
C ARG A 336 -6.32 26.28 -1.44
N ALA A 337 -6.86 26.41 -0.23
CA ALA A 337 -6.45 27.48 0.70
C ALA A 337 -4.94 27.40 1.02
N VAL A 338 -4.41 26.18 1.21
CA VAL A 338 -2.98 25.96 1.42
C VAL A 338 -2.16 26.34 0.19
N LEU A 339 -2.59 25.94 -1.00
CA LEU A 339 -1.88 26.26 -2.25
C LEU A 339 -1.90 27.77 -2.55
N HIS A 340 -2.99 28.46 -2.25
CA HIS A 340 -3.06 29.93 -2.32
C HIS A 340 -2.10 30.58 -1.33
N ALA A 341 -2.07 30.13 -0.07
CA ALA A 341 -1.16 30.65 0.94
C ALA A 341 0.32 30.43 0.59
N LEU A 342 0.63 29.35 -0.13
CA LEU A 342 1.98 29.07 -0.63
C LEU A 342 2.33 29.81 -1.94
N GLY A 343 1.37 30.55 -2.52
CA GLY A 343 1.52 31.17 -3.84
C GLY A 343 1.64 30.18 -4.99
N ALA A 344 1.24 28.92 -4.78
CA ALA A 344 1.34 27.84 -5.75
C ALA A 344 0.21 27.90 -6.80
N VAL A 345 -0.96 28.39 -6.41
CA VAL A 345 -2.14 28.54 -7.26
C VAL A 345 -2.73 29.95 -7.12
N ARG A 346 -3.25 30.51 -8.21
CA ARG A 346 -3.96 31.79 -8.27
C ARG A 346 -5.08 31.69 -9.29
N ASP A 347 -6.31 32.07 -8.90
CA ASP A 347 -7.50 32.01 -9.77
C ASP A 347 -7.68 30.62 -10.43
N GLY A 348 -7.48 29.55 -9.65
CA GLY A 348 -7.54 28.17 -10.12
C GLY A 348 -6.37 27.72 -11.01
N ARG A 349 -5.43 28.60 -11.35
CA ARG A 349 -4.29 28.27 -12.22
C ARG A 349 -3.00 28.10 -11.43
N VAL A 350 -2.21 27.11 -11.80
CA VAL A 350 -0.87 26.91 -11.23
C VAL A 350 0.06 28.07 -11.61
N THR A 351 0.81 28.57 -10.64
CA THR A 351 1.83 29.62 -10.85
C THR A 351 3.18 29.00 -11.25
N PRO A 352 4.16 29.79 -11.73
CA PRO A 352 5.52 29.28 -11.93
C PRO A 352 6.12 28.68 -10.65
N ARG A 353 5.83 29.29 -9.49
CA ARG A 353 6.20 28.74 -8.18
C ARG A 353 5.50 27.39 -7.95
N GLY A 354 4.22 27.26 -8.24
CA GLY A 354 3.48 26.00 -8.13
C GLY A 354 4.07 24.87 -8.95
N ARG A 355 4.49 25.15 -10.20
CA ARG A 355 5.17 24.15 -11.05
C ARG A 355 6.49 23.67 -10.43
N VAL A 356 7.28 24.58 -9.87
CA VAL A 356 8.51 24.22 -9.14
C VAL A 356 8.18 23.36 -7.92
N LEU A 357 7.16 23.70 -7.14
CA LEU A 357 6.77 22.89 -5.98
C LEU A 357 6.34 21.47 -6.40
N ALA A 358 5.61 21.34 -7.51
CA ALA A 358 5.16 20.06 -8.03
C ALA A 358 6.35 19.18 -8.47
N SER A 359 7.39 19.76 -9.08
CA SER A 359 8.55 18.99 -9.56
C SER A 359 9.45 18.44 -8.44
N VAL A 360 9.33 18.93 -7.20
CA VAL A 360 10.14 18.45 -6.06
C VAL A 360 9.71 17.05 -5.60
N GLY A 361 8.46 16.63 -5.87
CA GLY A 361 7.95 15.34 -5.41
C GLY A 361 7.87 15.25 -3.88
N LEU A 362 7.61 16.38 -3.22
CA LEU A 362 7.35 16.50 -1.78
C LEU A 362 6.00 17.17 -1.55
N HIS A 363 5.48 17.04 -0.33
CA HIS A 363 4.30 17.78 0.09
C HIS A 363 4.50 19.30 -0.14
N PRO A 364 3.52 20.05 -0.65
CA PRO A 364 3.70 21.47 -1.02
C PRO A 364 4.27 22.35 0.12
N ARG A 365 3.84 22.10 1.36
CA ARG A 365 4.38 22.79 2.55
C ARG A 365 5.87 22.54 2.81
N LEU A 366 6.39 21.39 2.41
CA LEU A 366 7.81 21.00 2.59
C LEU A 366 8.67 21.43 1.41
N ALA A 367 8.08 21.57 0.22
CA ALA A 367 8.79 21.98 -1.00
C ALA A 367 9.04 23.51 -1.10
N ARG A 368 8.44 24.31 -0.21
CA ARG A 368 8.32 25.77 -0.28
C ARG A 368 9.62 26.57 -0.25
#